data_AF-A0A8C8GTJ0-F1
#
_entry.id   AF-A0A8C8GTJ0-F1
#
_cell.length_a   1.000
_cell.length_b   1.000
_cell.length_c   1.000
_cell.angle_alpha   90.00
_cell.angle_beta   90.00
_cell.angle_gamma   90.00
#
_symmetry.space_group_name_H-M   'P 1'
#
loop_
_entity.id
_entity.type
_entity.pdbx_description
1 polymer ?
#
loop_
_entity_poly.entity_id
_entity_poly.type
_entity_poly.pdbx_seq_one_letter_code
_entity_poly.pdbx_strand_id
1 'polypeptide(L)'
;MEINVQSVAEVIPAQTSVTPPPSPITAETPVPLPQEGQHMDPMEEFGRRLDEIINTYGSAASLIEKQCIILETDKVEEEASGEEADEVTAAKNTSTGKDAKKLLKGLGKEGTLLMQSLNKLCTPEEKLDALLKKYAELLEERRGEQKQLRFLQKKQGHMGKERDQLQYEHSRAILAHSKLEGLCKELQRHNKTLKEETLARCREDEEKRREITTHFQSTLTDIQAQIEQHSNRNNKLCSENTNLADKLKHIISQYEQREESLEKIFKHHDLQQKLSDTKLEQANAQLQEAEEKHKREKEYLLREAIDKTKKCYTLKEQELQLKKKLALYSQKFEEFQTTLSKSNDVYASFKNEMEKMTKKMKKLDKESNVWKTRFESTNKALSEMIEERTVKENEYEMFVVKIDKLERLCRALQDERKILYSKIKGIRQTPDATEGTPKDETQEVATEPNSHCLF
;
A
#
# COMPACT_ATOMS: atom_id res chain seq x y z
N MET A 1 -20.46 4.82 2.28
CA MET A 1 -19.63 5.23 3.43
C MET A 1 -18.92 6.50 3.02
N GLU A 2 -19.23 7.61 3.67
CA GLU A 2 -18.62 8.91 3.39
C GLU A 2 -17.18 8.89 3.90
N ILE A 3 -16.21 9.23 3.04
CA ILE A 3 -14.82 9.42 3.45
C ILE A 3 -14.51 10.92 3.36
N ASN A 4 -14.31 11.49 4.54
CA ASN A 4 -14.12 12.91 4.79
C ASN A 4 -12.88 13.46 4.06
N VAL A 5 -13.08 14.37 3.09
CA VAL A 5 -11.99 15.10 2.43
C VAL A 5 -11.59 16.27 3.32
N GLN A 6 -10.68 16.00 4.25
CA GLN A 6 -10.21 17.00 5.19
C GLN A 6 -9.11 17.86 4.57
N SER A 7 -9.45 19.12 4.28
CA SER A 7 -8.55 20.11 3.70
C SER A 7 -7.27 20.26 4.54
N VAL A 8 -6.12 19.92 3.96
CA VAL A 8 -4.80 20.18 4.55
C VAL A 8 -4.44 21.62 4.24
N ALA A 9 -4.61 22.50 5.22
CA ALA A 9 -4.13 23.87 5.13
C ALA A 9 -2.60 23.87 5.05
N GLU A 10 -2.07 24.44 3.97
CA GLU A 10 -0.64 24.56 3.71
C GLU A 10 -0.01 25.58 4.67
N VAL A 11 0.53 25.09 5.80
CA VAL A 11 1.27 25.91 6.75
C VAL A 11 2.62 26.25 6.16
N ILE A 12 2.70 27.40 5.49
CA ILE A 12 3.95 28.01 5.05
C ILE A 12 4.83 28.23 6.29
N PRO A 13 6.01 27.60 6.39
CA PRO A 13 6.94 27.89 7.47
C PRO A 13 7.48 29.30 7.28
N ALA A 14 7.29 30.17 8.29
CA ALA A 14 7.79 31.52 8.26
C ALA A 14 9.31 31.52 8.04
N GLN A 15 9.76 32.05 6.91
CA GLN A 15 11.20 32.23 6.67
C GLN A 15 11.74 33.21 7.71
N THR A 16 12.69 32.73 8.51
CA THR A 16 13.41 33.51 9.51
C THR A 16 14.01 34.75 8.86
N SER A 17 13.61 35.93 9.33
CA SER A 17 14.25 37.19 8.97
C SER A 17 15.70 37.17 9.43
N VAL A 18 16.63 36.96 8.50
CA VAL A 18 18.06 37.10 8.75
C VAL A 18 18.32 38.56 9.11
N THR A 19 18.48 38.82 10.40
CA THR A 19 18.88 40.14 10.90
C THR A 19 20.32 40.36 10.43
N PRO A 20 20.66 41.47 9.75
CA PRO A 20 22.04 41.75 9.43
C PRO A 20 22.83 41.88 10.75
N PRO A 21 24.10 41.42 10.80
CA PRO A 21 24.93 41.64 11.97
C PRO A 21 25.08 43.15 12.20
N PRO A 22 25.07 43.63 13.45
CA PRO A 22 25.33 45.04 13.70
C PRO A 22 26.75 45.37 13.21
N SER A 23 26.86 46.41 12.38
CA SER A 23 28.15 46.93 11.94
C SER A 23 29.06 47.16 13.16
N PRO A 24 30.36 46.82 13.10
CA PRO A 24 31.26 47.11 14.19
C PRO A 24 31.22 48.61 14.48
N ILE A 25 30.96 48.94 15.73
CA ILE A 25 30.97 50.33 16.21
C ILE A 25 32.36 50.89 15.91
N THR A 26 32.42 51.92 15.07
CA THR A 26 33.64 52.70 14.85
C THR A 26 33.95 53.43 16.15
N ALA A 27 34.66 52.75 17.05
CA ALA A 27 35.31 53.37 18.18
C ALA A 27 36.45 54.23 17.62
N GLU A 28 36.14 55.49 17.31
CA GLU A 28 37.14 56.52 17.06
C GLU A 28 38.08 56.55 18.26
N THR A 29 39.21 55.87 18.12
CA THR A 29 40.31 55.97 19.07
C THR A 29 40.90 57.34 18.83
N PRO A 30 40.90 58.26 19.82
CA PRO A 30 41.43 59.59 19.60
C PRO A 30 42.90 59.46 19.20
N VAL A 31 43.23 59.90 17.98
CA VAL A 31 44.62 60.04 17.55
C VAL A 31 45.29 60.95 18.57
N PRO A 32 46.34 60.49 19.29
CA PRO A 32 47.09 61.39 20.14
C PRO A 32 47.75 62.40 19.22
N LEU A 33 47.27 63.65 19.27
CA LEU A 33 48.02 64.79 18.75
C LEU A 33 49.44 64.67 19.28
N PRO A 34 50.48 64.72 18.42
CA PRO A 34 51.85 64.81 18.89
C PRO A 34 51.92 66.00 19.83
N GLN A 35 52.28 65.76 21.09
CA GLN A 35 52.56 66.85 21.99
C GLN A 35 53.76 67.59 21.39
N GLU A 36 53.56 68.83 20.95
CA GLU A 36 54.61 69.79 20.65
C GLU A 36 55.31 70.20 21.95
N GLY A 37 55.93 69.21 22.63
CA GLY A 37 57.05 69.48 23.50
C GLY A 37 58.12 70.16 22.66
N GLN A 38 58.74 71.19 23.22
CA GLN A 38 59.78 72.00 22.57
C GLN A 38 61.08 71.19 22.40
N HIS A 39 61.03 70.16 21.57
CA HIS A 39 62.19 69.44 21.10
C HIS A 39 62.83 70.29 20.01
N MET A 40 63.61 71.29 20.45
CA MET A 40 64.53 72.02 19.57
C MET A 40 65.25 71.01 18.69
N ASP A 41 65.28 71.23 17.38
CA ASP A 41 65.99 70.33 16.47
C ASP A 41 67.45 70.21 16.94
N PRO A 42 67.99 69.01 17.20
CA PRO A 42 69.38 68.85 17.60
C PRO A 42 70.36 69.49 16.60
N MET A 43 69.95 69.66 15.33
CA MET A 43 70.69 70.42 14.32
C MET A 43 70.68 71.94 14.58
N GLU A 44 69.56 72.49 15.06
CA GLU A 44 69.43 73.90 15.44
C GLU A 44 70.18 74.20 16.75
N GLU A 45 70.18 73.27 17.70
CA GLU A 45 71.01 73.39 18.90
C GLU A 45 72.51 73.28 18.57
N PHE A 46 72.90 72.35 17.69
CA PHE A 46 74.27 72.25 17.18
C PHE A 46 74.72 73.56 16.51
N GLY A 47 73.86 74.16 15.66
CA GLY A 47 74.13 75.44 15.01
C GLY A 47 74.41 76.56 16.03
N ARG A 48 73.52 76.74 17.01
CA ARG A 48 73.70 77.74 18.08
C ARG A 48 75.01 77.54 18.87
N ARG A 49 75.36 76.31 19.22
CA ARG A 49 76.63 76.01 19.94
C ARG A 49 77.86 76.25 19.06
N LEU A 50 77.78 76.01 17.75
CA LEU A 50 78.85 76.30 16.79
C LEU A 50 79.10 77.82 16.72
N ASP A 51 78.04 78.61 16.58
CA ASP A 51 78.11 80.07 16.53
C ASP A 51 78.67 80.67 17.83
N GLU A 52 78.30 80.11 19.00
CA GLU A 52 78.87 80.53 20.29
C GLU A 52 80.40 80.32 20.34
N ILE A 53 80.90 79.20 19.83
CA ILE A 53 82.34 78.93 19.75
C ILE A 53 83.03 79.88 18.76
N ILE A 54 82.44 80.10 17.58
CA ILE A 54 82.98 81.03 16.58
C ILE A 54 83.09 82.45 17.16
N ASN A 55 82.03 82.93 17.82
CA ASN A 55 82.01 84.25 18.45
C ASN A 55 83.03 84.36 19.60
N THR A 56 83.10 83.36 20.48
CA THR A 56 83.98 83.39 21.67
C THR A 56 85.46 83.27 21.31
N TYR A 57 85.80 82.39 20.35
CA TYR A 57 87.20 82.04 20.08
C TYR A 57 87.74 82.67 18.78
N GLY A 58 86.91 82.88 17.74
CA GLY A 58 87.32 83.38 16.43
C GLY A 58 87.81 84.83 16.40
N SER A 59 87.38 85.67 17.34
CA SER A 59 87.77 87.09 17.42
C SER A 59 89.27 87.35 17.66
N ALA A 60 90.08 86.31 17.95
CA ALA A 60 91.52 86.43 18.18
C ALA A 60 92.29 87.02 16.97
N ALA A 61 91.94 86.59 15.75
CA ALA A 61 92.72 86.92 14.56
C ALA A 61 92.79 88.45 14.29
N SER A 62 91.68 89.16 14.52
CA SER A 62 91.62 90.62 14.38
C SER A 62 92.38 91.38 15.50
N LEU A 63 92.61 90.73 16.64
CA LEU A 63 93.36 91.31 17.76
C LEU A 63 94.87 91.23 17.50
N ILE A 64 95.34 90.13 16.91
CA ILE A 64 96.74 89.94 16.47
C ILE A 64 97.12 90.99 15.42
N GLU A 65 96.25 91.21 14.41
CA GLU A 65 96.46 92.20 13.35
C GLU A 65 96.66 93.62 13.91
N LYS A 66 95.89 94.01 14.93
CA LYS A 66 96.07 95.29 15.64
C LYS A 66 97.33 95.34 16.50
N GLN A 67 97.73 94.22 17.12
CA GLN A 67 98.89 94.17 18.00
C GLN A 67 100.21 94.25 17.23
N CYS A 68 100.28 93.69 16.01
CA CYS A 68 101.44 93.80 15.13
C CYS A 68 101.72 95.25 14.70
N ILE A 69 100.68 96.03 14.40
CA ILE A 69 100.80 97.44 13.98
C ILE A 69 101.46 98.29 15.09
N ILE A 70 101.07 98.07 16.35
CA ILE A 70 101.59 98.83 17.50
C ILE A 70 103.11 98.63 17.68
N LEU A 71 103.61 97.41 17.41
CA LEU A 71 105.04 97.08 17.51
C LEU A 71 105.89 97.64 16.35
N GLU A 72 105.28 98.09 15.25
CA GLU A 72 105.97 98.87 14.21
C GLU A 72 106.08 100.35 14.58
N THR A 73 105.10 100.92 15.30
CA THR A 73 105.13 102.33 15.75
C THR A 73 106.04 102.59 16.96
N ASP A 74 106.12 101.67 17.94
CA ASP A 74 106.90 101.85 19.19
C ASP A 74 108.45 101.87 18.99
N LYS A 75 108.94 101.90 17.75
CA LYS A 75 110.37 102.00 17.42
C LYS A 75 110.90 103.43 17.27
N VAL A 76 110.04 104.45 17.35
CA VAL A 76 110.40 105.84 17.07
C VAL A 76 109.83 106.81 18.13
N GLU A 77 110.16 106.61 19.42
CA GLU A 77 110.09 107.67 20.45
C GLU A 77 110.69 107.19 21.81
N GLU A 78 111.85 107.73 22.18
CA GLU A 78 112.43 107.89 23.54
C GLU A 78 113.94 108.16 23.39
N GLU A 79 114.59 109.13 24.04
CA GLU A 79 114.29 110.50 24.51
C GLU A 79 115.64 111.04 25.06
N ALA A 80 115.78 112.34 25.28
CA ALA A 80 117.01 112.99 25.72
C ALA A 80 116.97 113.41 27.20
N SER A 81 118.16 113.64 27.80
CA SER A 81 118.34 114.21 29.15
C SER A 81 117.84 113.30 30.31
N GLY A 82 118.35 113.35 31.54
CA GLY A 82 119.45 114.11 32.12
C GLY A 82 119.86 113.50 33.48
N GLU A 83 120.91 114.09 34.05
CA GLU A 83 121.61 113.83 35.32
C GLU A 83 120.67 113.95 36.57
N GLU A 84 120.99 113.47 37.79
CA GLU A 84 122.17 113.66 38.68
C GLU A 84 122.37 112.45 39.64
N ALA A 85 123.59 112.11 40.10
CA ALA A 85 124.29 112.49 41.37
C ALA A 85 123.65 111.93 42.67
N ASP A 86 124.35 111.57 43.77
CA ASP A 86 125.79 111.50 44.12
C ASP A 86 126.01 110.48 45.29
N GLU A 87 127.26 110.41 45.78
CA GLU A 87 127.68 110.33 47.20
C GLU A 87 128.20 109.02 47.86
N VAL A 88 129.54 108.87 47.77
CA VAL A 88 130.53 108.65 48.87
C VAL A 88 130.42 107.45 49.85
N THR A 89 131.53 106.69 49.97
CA THR A 89 132.36 106.45 51.20
C THR A 89 133.48 105.45 50.85
N ALA A 90 134.81 105.70 50.93
CA ALA A 90 135.69 106.32 51.93
C ALA A 90 136.26 105.37 53.01
N ALA A 91 137.35 104.66 52.71
CA ALA A 91 138.36 104.13 53.66
C ALA A 91 139.63 103.73 52.86
N LYS A 92 140.76 104.46 52.82
CA LYS A 92 141.70 104.93 53.86
C LYS A 92 142.62 103.83 54.41
N ASN A 93 143.93 103.96 54.10
CA ASN A 93 145.15 103.63 54.90
C ASN A 93 146.33 103.36 53.93
N THR A 94 147.35 104.23 53.86
CA THR A 94 148.63 104.19 54.62
C THR A 94 149.40 102.86 54.50
N SER A 95 150.72 102.83 54.30
CA SER A 95 151.72 103.86 53.95
C SER A 95 153.06 103.17 53.58
N THR A 96 154.00 103.92 52.99
CA THR A 96 155.46 103.68 53.05
C THR A 96 156.03 102.32 52.59
N GLY A 97 156.51 102.30 51.35
CA GLY A 97 157.93 101.98 51.08
C GLY A 97 158.32 100.52 50.85
N LYS A 98 159.02 100.29 49.73
CA LYS A 98 159.60 99.00 49.26
C LYS A 98 158.57 97.95 48.79
N ASP A 99 158.11 98.08 47.54
CA ASP A 99 157.88 96.93 46.60
C ASP A 99 157.25 97.36 45.25
N ALA A 100 157.92 98.26 44.50
CA ALA A 100 157.48 98.66 43.15
C ALA A 100 157.35 97.48 42.16
N LYS A 101 157.94 96.32 42.48
CA LYS A 101 157.97 95.12 41.63
C LYS A 101 156.79 94.14 41.84
N LYS A 102 156.01 94.27 42.93
CA LYS A 102 154.81 93.44 43.17
C LYS A 102 153.52 94.03 42.62
N LEU A 103 153.35 95.36 42.72
CA LEU A 103 152.14 96.04 42.27
C LEU A 103 151.83 95.77 40.78
N LEU A 104 152.88 95.74 39.95
CA LEU A 104 152.78 95.48 38.52
C LEU A 104 152.17 94.12 38.16
N LYS A 105 152.27 93.11 39.04
CA LYS A 105 151.77 91.75 38.77
C LYS A 105 150.28 91.57 39.08
N GLY A 106 149.68 92.45 39.88
CA GLY A 106 148.25 92.43 40.22
C GLY A 106 147.35 93.14 39.20
N LEU A 107 147.93 93.98 38.34
CA LEU A 107 147.23 94.85 37.39
C LEU A 107 146.76 94.15 36.09
N GLY A 108 146.90 92.83 35.99
CA GLY A 108 146.56 92.07 34.78
C GLY A 108 147.43 92.42 33.56
N LYS A 109 147.14 91.79 32.41
CA LYS A 109 147.90 92.05 31.17
C LYS A 109 147.70 93.48 30.67
N GLU A 110 146.48 94.00 30.76
CA GLU A 110 146.14 95.35 30.31
C GLU A 110 146.71 96.45 31.21
N GLY A 111 146.63 96.31 32.54
CA GLY A 111 147.28 97.27 33.44
C GLY A 111 148.81 97.21 33.39
N THR A 112 149.40 96.06 33.00
CA THR A 112 150.83 95.99 32.69
C THR A 112 151.18 96.76 31.40
N LEU A 113 150.36 96.62 30.35
CA LEU A 113 150.50 97.38 29.09
C LEU A 113 150.30 98.89 29.31
N LEU A 114 149.33 99.28 30.14
CA LEU A 114 149.09 100.67 30.53
C LEU A 114 150.30 101.26 31.26
N MET A 115 150.93 100.51 32.17
CA MET A 115 152.15 100.97 32.84
C MET A 115 153.32 101.13 31.87
N GLN A 116 153.42 100.29 30.83
CA GLN A 116 154.44 100.42 29.80
C GLN A 116 154.19 101.60 28.85
N SER A 117 152.95 101.94 28.52
CA SER A 117 152.66 103.14 27.72
C SER A 117 152.90 104.42 28.52
N LEU A 118 152.49 104.46 29.80
CA LEU A 118 152.75 105.58 30.71
C LEU A 118 154.26 105.81 30.91
N ASN A 119 155.09 104.77 30.94
CA ASN A 119 156.54 104.92 31.06
C ASN A 119 157.26 105.48 29.81
N LYS A 120 156.58 105.57 28.66
CA LYS A 120 157.12 106.22 27.44
C LYS A 120 156.91 107.74 27.41
N LEU A 121 156.10 108.26 28.33
CA LEU A 121 155.81 109.69 28.48
C LEU A 121 156.82 110.29 29.47
N CYS A 122 157.37 111.46 29.14
CA CYS A 122 158.50 112.02 29.88
C CYS A 122 158.06 113.00 30.97
N THR A 123 156.94 113.69 30.79
CA THR A 123 156.41 114.64 31.77
C THR A 123 155.36 113.97 32.69
N PRO A 124 155.23 114.41 33.95
CA PRO A 124 154.18 113.93 34.83
C PRO A 124 152.78 114.36 34.34
N GLU A 125 152.65 115.51 33.68
CA GLU A 125 151.39 115.94 33.05
C GLU A 125 150.92 114.96 31.96
N GLU A 126 151.79 114.56 31.02
CA GLU A 126 151.44 113.58 29.96
C GLU A 126 150.92 112.25 30.55
N LYS A 127 151.54 111.77 31.64
CA LYS A 127 151.12 110.53 32.31
C LYS A 127 149.76 110.66 32.96
N LEU A 128 149.48 111.81 33.58
CA LEU A 128 148.16 112.09 34.16
C LEU A 128 147.09 112.16 33.07
N ASP A 129 147.37 112.87 31.96
CA ASP A 129 146.44 113.07 30.86
C ASP A 129 146.11 111.76 30.13
N ALA A 130 147.11 110.90 29.89
CA ALA A 130 146.90 109.55 29.35
C ALA A 130 146.07 108.65 30.28
N LEU A 131 146.20 108.82 31.61
CA LEU A 131 145.45 108.04 32.61
C LEU A 131 144.01 108.55 32.75
N LEU A 132 143.80 109.88 32.71
CA LEU A 132 142.48 110.52 32.61
C LEU A 132 141.75 110.09 31.34
N LYS A 133 142.43 110.10 30.19
CA LYS A 133 141.88 109.63 28.92
C LYS A 133 141.46 108.15 28.99
N LYS A 134 142.27 107.29 29.61
CA LYS A 134 141.90 105.88 29.82
C LYS A 134 140.73 105.69 30.80
N TYR A 135 140.62 106.53 31.82
CA TYR A 135 139.44 106.54 32.70
C TYR A 135 138.18 107.03 31.98
N ALA A 136 138.30 108.02 31.09
CA ALA A 136 137.20 108.48 30.24
C ALA A 136 136.75 107.40 29.25
N GLU A 137 137.69 106.69 28.60
CA GLU A 137 137.40 105.54 27.74
C GLU A 137 136.65 104.43 28.51
N LEU A 138 137.10 104.08 29.73
CA LEU A 138 136.42 103.10 30.60
C LEU A 138 135.04 103.57 31.10
N LEU A 139 134.85 104.88 31.31
CA LEU A 139 133.56 105.46 31.67
C LEU A 139 132.58 105.41 30.49
N GLU A 140 133.03 105.71 29.27
CA GLU A 140 132.22 105.59 28.06
C GLU A 140 131.93 104.13 27.70
N GLU A 141 132.87 103.21 27.90
CA GLU A 141 132.63 101.77 27.76
C GLU A 141 131.56 101.28 28.75
N ARG A 142 131.70 101.62 30.04
CA ARG A 142 130.66 101.32 31.05
C ARG A 142 129.30 101.96 30.71
N ARG A 143 129.28 103.21 30.22
CA ARG A 143 128.06 103.88 29.75
C ARG A 143 127.44 103.14 28.55
N GLY A 144 128.26 102.64 27.62
CA GLY A 144 127.85 101.81 26.49
C GLY A 144 127.28 100.46 26.92
N GLU A 145 128.00 99.73 27.77
CA GLU A 145 127.53 98.47 28.37
C GLU A 145 126.22 98.66 29.15
N GLN A 146 126.08 99.74 29.91
CA GLN A 146 124.87 99.99 30.69
C GLN A 146 123.67 100.38 29.81
N LYS A 147 123.89 101.10 28.69
CA LYS A 147 122.87 101.30 27.64
C LYS A 147 122.47 99.96 27.02
N GLN A 148 123.44 99.12 26.66
CA GLN A 148 123.20 97.79 26.08
C GLN A 148 122.46 96.86 27.05
N LEU A 149 122.79 96.89 28.35
CA LEU A 149 122.10 96.13 29.39
C LEU A 149 120.65 96.58 29.54
N ARG A 150 120.38 97.90 29.58
CA ARG A 150 119.01 98.44 29.60
C ARG A 150 118.22 98.02 28.35
N PHE A 151 118.83 98.04 27.16
CA PHE A 151 118.22 97.57 25.92
C PHE A 151 117.89 96.08 25.96
N LEU A 152 118.84 95.23 26.38
CA LEU A 152 118.63 93.79 26.53
C LEU A 152 117.56 93.47 27.58
N GLN A 153 117.48 94.24 28.66
CA GLN A 153 116.44 94.10 29.70
C GLN A 153 115.05 94.50 29.17
N LYS A 154 114.93 95.62 28.43
CA LYS A 154 113.69 95.98 27.71
C LYS A 154 113.28 94.85 26.74
N LYS A 155 114.22 94.34 25.95
CA LYS A 155 113.98 93.22 25.01
C LYS A 155 113.56 91.93 25.73
N GLN A 156 114.18 91.57 26.84
CA GLN A 156 113.80 90.41 27.64
C GLN A 156 112.36 90.53 28.18
N GLY A 157 111.99 91.72 28.68
CA GLY A 157 110.63 92.00 29.13
C GLY A 157 109.60 91.90 28.00
N HIS A 158 109.94 92.36 26.80
CA HIS A 158 109.10 92.23 25.60
C HIS A 158 108.93 90.76 25.17
N MET A 159 110.03 90.00 25.02
CA MET A 159 109.98 88.56 24.70
C MET A 159 109.17 87.76 25.75
N GLY A 160 109.22 88.17 27.03
CA GLY A 160 108.40 87.59 28.09
C GLY A 160 106.90 87.80 27.87
N LYS A 161 106.50 89.04 27.55
CA LYS A 161 105.10 89.37 27.20
C LYS A 161 104.63 88.61 25.94
N GLU A 162 105.46 88.52 24.91
CA GLU A 162 105.13 87.74 23.69
C GLU A 162 104.94 86.25 24.00
N ARG A 163 105.82 85.65 24.80
CA ARG A 163 105.67 84.25 25.25
C ARG A 163 104.36 84.04 25.98
N ASP A 164 104.02 84.93 26.91
CA ASP A 164 102.82 84.79 27.74
C ASP A 164 101.55 85.00 26.92
N GLN A 165 101.57 85.93 25.95
CA GLN A 165 100.51 86.12 24.95
C GLN A 165 100.32 84.87 24.09
N LEU A 166 101.39 84.32 23.52
CA LEU A 166 101.34 83.08 22.71
C LEU A 166 100.88 81.88 23.54
N GLN A 167 101.26 81.78 24.82
CA GLN A 167 100.80 80.72 25.72
C GLN A 167 99.30 80.85 26.04
N TYR A 168 98.80 82.08 26.21
CA TYR A 168 97.37 82.36 26.36
C TYR A 168 96.58 81.99 25.09
N GLU A 169 97.06 82.42 23.92
CA GLU A 169 96.46 82.10 22.62
C GLU A 169 96.45 80.59 22.35
N HIS A 170 97.54 79.88 22.65
CA HIS A 170 97.62 78.43 22.53
C HIS A 170 96.63 77.71 23.45
N SER A 171 96.55 78.13 24.73
CA SER A 171 95.59 77.57 25.70
C SER A 171 94.13 77.81 25.26
N ARG A 172 93.85 79.00 24.73
CA ARG A 172 92.56 79.39 24.15
C ARG A 172 92.23 78.58 22.90
N ALA A 173 93.20 78.32 22.02
CA ALA A 173 93.03 77.50 20.83
C ALA A 173 92.73 76.02 21.16
N ILE A 174 93.38 75.46 22.19
CA ILE A 174 93.08 74.11 22.69
C ILE A 174 91.63 74.02 23.18
N LEU A 175 91.15 75.02 23.93
CA LEU A 175 89.75 75.06 24.39
C LEU A 175 88.75 75.14 23.23
N ALA A 176 89.05 75.96 22.21
CA ALA A 176 88.24 76.02 20.99
C ALA A 176 88.21 74.68 20.26
N HIS A 177 89.37 74.04 20.06
CA HIS A 177 89.50 72.72 19.44
C HIS A 177 88.71 71.66 20.21
N SER A 178 88.84 71.60 21.54
CA SER A 178 88.13 70.62 22.37
C SER A 178 86.61 70.79 22.29
N LYS A 179 86.10 72.04 22.20
CA LYS A 179 84.66 72.31 22.03
C LYS A 179 84.18 71.90 20.62
N LEU A 180 84.92 72.25 19.57
CA LEU A 180 84.60 71.84 18.19
C LEU A 180 84.65 70.32 18.02
N GLU A 181 85.65 69.65 18.59
CA GLU A 181 85.75 68.18 18.57
C GLU A 181 84.57 67.51 19.30
N GLY A 182 84.12 68.10 20.41
CA GLY A 182 82.89 67.71 21.10
C GLY A 182 81.67 67.80 20.20
N LEU A 183 81.45 68.96 19.58
CA LEU A 183 80.37 69.18 18.61
C LEU A 183 80.44 68.21 17.42
N CYS A 184 81.62 67.99 16.82
CA CYS A 184 81.78 67.04 15.73
C CYS A 184 81.39 65.61 16.14
N LYS A 185 81.71 65.18 17.36
CA LYS A 185 81.28 63.88 17.90
C LYS A 185 79.77 63.83 18.16
N GLU A 186 79.17 64.91 18.66
CA GLU A 186 77.72 65.03 18.82
C GLU A 186 76.98 64.96 17.48
N LEU A 187 77.42 65.73 16.47
CA LEU A 187 76.88 65.70 15.11
C LEU A 187 77.03 64.32 14.45
N GLN A 188 78.17 63.65 14.65
CA GLN A 188 78.39 62.30 14.13
C GLN A 188 77.47 61.27 14.80
N ARG A 189 77.24 61.37 16.11
CA ARG A 189 76.23 60.56 16.82
C ARG A 189 74.83 60.84 16.31
N HIS A 190 74.42 62.10 16.20
CA HIS A 190 73.10 62.47 15.71
C HIS A 190 72.87 61.96 14.27
N ASN A 191 73.85 62.12 13.38
CA ASN A 191 73.79 61.56 12.02
C ASN A 191 73.70 60.03 12.00
N LYS A 192 74.32 59.34 12.96
CA LYS A 192 74.20 57.89 13.10
C LYS A 192 72.80 57.51 13.58
N THR A 193 72.31 58.12 14.66
CA THR A 193 70.96 57.89 15.19
C THR A 193 69.89 58.19 14.15
N LEU A 194 69.97 59.31 13.42
CA LEU A 194 69.01 59.68 12.37
C LEU A 194 68.99 58.64 11.22
N LYS A 195 70.15 58.10 10.84
CA LYS A 195 70.23 57.01 9.85
C LYS A 195 69.62 55.71 10.40
N GLU A 196 69.88 55.38 11.65
CA GLU A 196 69.32 54.20 12.32
C GLU A 196 67.80 54.32 12.48
N GLU A 197 67.28 55.48 12.86
CA GLU A 197 65.84 55.76 12.95
C GLU A 197 65.17 55.75 11.57
N THR A 198 65.78 56.37 10.56
CA THR A 198 65.25 56.35 9.18
C THR A 198 65.17 54.90 8.67
N LEU A 199 66.20 54.09 8.88
CA LEU A 199 66.20 52.67 8.53
C LEU A 199 65.18 51.86 9.33
N ALA A 200 64.98 52.18 10.61
CA ALA A 200 63.97 51.54 11.46
C ALA A 200 62.56 51.87 10.96
N ARG A 201 62.25 53.15 10.69
CA ARG A 201 60.97 53.61 10.14
C ARG A 201 60.68 52.98 8.78
N CYS A 202 61.67 52.90 7.89
CA CYS A 202 61.51 52.20 6.61
C CYS A 202 61.20 50.71 6.79
N ARG A 203 61.77 50.04 7.80
CA ARG A 203 61.44 48.64 8.10
C ARG A 203 60.04 48.49 8.67
N GLU A 204 59.63 49.37 9.56
CA GLU A 204 58.30 49.38 10.18
C GLU A 204 57.20 49.63 9.14
N ASP A 205 57.40 50.59 8.22
CA ASP A 205 56.44 50.87 7.14
C ASP A 205 56.37 49.72 6.11
N GLU A 206 57.47 49.03 5.85
CA GLU A 206 57.51 47.83 5.01
C GLU A 206 56.86 46.63 5.69
N GLU A 207 57.01 46.50 7.01
CA GLU A 207 56.34 45.48 7.83
C GLU A 207 54.82 45.70 7.85
N LYS A 208 54.35 46.93 8.11
CA LYS A 208 52.93 47.31 8.01
C LYS A 208 52.37 47.03 6.60
N ARG A 209 53.12 47.34 5.54
CA ARG A 209 52.73 46.99 4.16
C ARG A 209 52.57 45.49 3.98
N ARG A 210 53.50 44.70 4.53
CA ARG A 210 53.48 43.22 4.46
C ARG A 210 52.30 42.64 5.23
N GLU A 211 52.05 43.13 6.44
CA GLU A 211 50.91 42.74 7.29
C GLU A 211 49.58 43.03 6.62
N ILE A 212 49.38 44.26 6.12
CA ILE A 212 48.16 44.66 5.39
C ILE A 212 47.96 43.77 4.15
N THR A 213 49.02 43.53 3.37
CA THR A 213 48.96 42.67 2.18
C THR A 213 48.61 41.23 2.56
N THR A 214 49.22 40.68 3.61
CA THR A 214 48.96 39.33 4.11
C THR A 214 47.53 39.20 4.64
N HIS A 215 47.03 40.20 5.36
CA HIS A 215 45.66 40.25 5.85
C HIS A 215 44.65 40.26 4.69
N PHE A 216 44.86 41.10 3.67
CA PHE A 216 44.00 41.10 2.48
C PHE A 216 44.05 39.77 1.71
N GLN A 217 45.23 39.17 1.55
CA GLN A 217 45.37 37.86 0.91
C GLN A 217 44.66 36.76 1.70
N SER A 218 44.85 36.70 3.02
CA SER A 218 44.15 35.74 3.90
C SER A 218 42.63 35.92 3.79
N THR A 219 42.13 37.14 3.94
CA THR A 219 40.69 37.45 3.84
C THR A 219 40.12 37.04 2.48
N LEU A 220 40.86 37.24 1.39
CA LEU A 220 40.45 36.82 0.05
C LEU A 220 40.41 35.29 -0.07
N THR A 221 41.40 34.59 0.47
CA THR A 221 41.41 33.12 0.54
C THR A 221 40.26 32.57 1.40
N ASP A 222 39.95 33.21 2.53
CA ASP A 222 38.84 32.83 3.41
C ASP A 222 37.48 33.02 2.71
N ILE A 223 37.30 34.11 1.95
CA ILE A 223 36.12 34.34 1.12
C ILE A 223 36.01 33.29 0.01
N GLN A 224 37.11 32.96 -0.67
CA GLN A 224 37.14 31.89 -1.68
C GLN A 224 36.75 30.54 -1.07
N ALA A 225 37.32 30.19 0.09
CA ALA A 225 37.00 28.96 0.80
C ALA A 225 35.52 28.89 1.22
N GLN A 226 34.92 30.01 1.65
CA GLN A 226 33.48 30.07 1.95
C GLN A 226 32.61 29.89 0.69
N ILE A 227 32.99 30.50 -0.44
CA ILE A 227 32.29 30.33 -1.72
C ILE A 227 32.37 28.87 -2.19
N GLU A 228 33.54 28.25 -2.11
CA GLU A 228 33.72 26.83 -2.43
C GLU A 228 32.94 25.92 -1.48
N GLN A 229 32.95 26.19 -0.17
CA GLN A 229 32.17 25.45 0.81
C GLN A 229 30.67 25.55 0.53
N HIS A 230 30.17 26.74 0.19
CA HIS A 230 28.77 26.95 -0.17
C HIS A 230 28.41 26.25 -1.48
N SER A 231 29.26 26.34 -2.50
CA SER A 231 29.12 25.62 -3.78
C SER A 231 29.07 24.10 -3.57
N ASN A 232 30.00 23.55 -2.78
CA ASN A 232 30.05 22.13 -2.43
C ASN A 232 28.81 21.69 -1.64
N ARG A 233 28.33 22.51 -0.69
CA ARG A 233 27.08 22.24 0.05
C ARG A 233 25.87 22.24 -0.89
N ASN A 234 25.79 23.20 -1.82
CA ASN A 234 24.73 23.28 -2.81
C ASN A 234 24.74 22.07 -3.76
N ASN A 235 25.90 21.71 -4.31
CA ASN A 235 26.07 20.52 -5.16
C ASN A 235 25.67 19.23 -4.43
N LYS A 236 26.02 19.12 -3.13
CA LYS A 236 25.60 17.99 -2.30
C LYS A 236 24.08 17.96 -2.09
N LEU A 237 23.43 19.10 -1.82
CA LEU A 237 21.97 19.19 -1.71
C LEU A 237 21.27 18.85 -3.04
N CYS A 238 21.80 19.30 -4.18
CA CYS A 238 21.31 18.90 -5.49
C CYS A 238 21.41 17.38 -5.70
N SER A 239 22.56 16.78 -5.39
CA SER A 239 22.74 15.32 -5.48
C SER A 239 21.82 14.55 -4.54
N GLU A 240 21.64 15.00 -3.30
CA GLU A 240 20.69 14.41 -2.34
C GLU A 240 19.25 14.52 -2.84
N ASN A 241 18.86 15.65 -3.45
CA ASN A 241 17.54 15.84 -4.05
C ASN A 241 17.31 14.91 -5.25
N THR A 242 18.29 14.79 -6.17
CA THR A 242 18.25 13.80 -7.26
C THR A 242 18.10 12.37 -6.74
N ASN A 243 18.91 11.98 -5.74
CA ASN A 243 18.82 10.66 -5.10
C ASN A 243 17.45 10.40 -4.43
N LEU A 244 16.81 11.43 -3.88
CA LEU A 244 15.45 11.33 -3.32
C LEU A 244 14.40 11.21 -4.42
N ALA A 245 14.51 11.98 -5.50
CA ALA A 245 13.63 11.88 -6.66
C ALA A 245 13.71 10.49 -7.32
N ASP A 246 14.91 9.92 -7.48
CA ASP A 246 15.10 8.57 -8.01
C ASP A 246 14.52 7.49 -7.08
N LYS A 247 14.66 7.65 -5.75
CA LYS A 247 13.99 6.75 -4.79
C LYS A 247 12.47 6.83 -4.88
N LEU A 248 11.90 8.03 -4.99
CA LEU A 248 10.46 8.22 -5.18
C LEU A 248 9.99 7.59 -6.50
N LYS A 249 10.70 7.83 -7.59
CA LYS A 249 10.44 7.21 -8.90
C LYS A 249 10.50 5.68 -8.86
N HIS A 250 11.47 5.12 -8.15
CA HIS A 250 11.58 3.67 -7.96
C HIS A 250 10.41 3.11 -7.13
N ILE A 251 10.00 3.82 -6.07
CA ILE A 251 8.83 3.44 -5.26
C ILE A 251 7.55 3.47 -6.11
N ILE A 252 7.33 4.55 -6.88
CA ILE A 252 6.17 4.68 -7.79
C ILE A 252 6.16 3.50 -8.77
N SER A 253 7.28 3.21 -9.44
CA SER A 253 7.36 2.09 -10.39
C SER A 253 7.13 0.72 -9.73
N GLN A 254 7.55 0.53 -8.48
CA GLN A 254 7.18 -0.68 -7.72
C GLN A 254 5.68 -0.76 -7.40
N TYR A 255 4.99 0.37 -7.16
CA TYR A 255 3.55 0.39 -6.94
C TYR A 255 2.79 0.11 -8.24
N GLU A 256 3.18 0.71 -9.36
CA GLU A 256 2.63 0.42 -10.69
C GLU A 256 2.75 -1.08 -11.04
N GLN A 257 3.91 -1.70 -10.79
CA GLN A 257 4.12 -3.14 -11.00
C GLN A 257 3.25 -4.01 -10.06
N ARG A 258 3.06 -3.59 -8.80
CA ARG A 258 2.15 -4.29 -7.87
C ARG A 258 0.70 -4.17 -8.30
N GLU A 259 0.28 -2.99 -8.76
CA GLU A 259 -1.08 -2.74 -9.26
C GLU A 259 -1.37 -3.57 -10.51
N GLU A 260 -0.46 -3.58 -11.49
CA GLU A 260 -0.59 -4.43 -12.69
C GLU A 260 -0.64 -5.94 -12.32
N SER A 261 0.14 -6.38 -11.32
CA SER A 261 0.07 -7.75 -10.81
C SER A 261 -1.24 -8.05 -10.11
N LEU A 262 -1.79 -7.11 -9.32
CA LEU A 262 -3.09 -7.26 -8.67
C LEU A 262 -4.21 -7.31 -9.70
N GLU A 263 -4.18 -6.46 -10.73
CA GLU A 263 -5.18 -6.47 -11.80
C GLU A 263 -5.17 -7.79 -12.59
N LYS A 264 -3.99 -8.39 -12.82
CA LYS A 264 -3.86 -9.74 -13.40
C LYS A 264 -4.48 -10.81 -12.49
N ILE A 265 -4.31 -10.71 -11.16
CA ILE A 265 -4.92 -11.62 -10.19
C ILE A 265 -6.45 -11.45 -10.17
N PHE A 266 -6.97 -10.22 -10.16
CA PHE A 266 -8.40 -9.95 -10.25
C PHE A 266 -9.01 -10.51 -11.54
N LYS A 267 -8.38 -10.27 -12.70
CA LYS A 267 -8.81 -10.85 -13.99
C LYS A 267 -8.82 -12.38 -13.97
N HIS A 268 -7.84 -13.01 -13.33
CA HIS A 268 -7.82 -14.48 -13.17
C HIS A 268 -8.97 -14.97 -12.27
N HIS A 269 -9.18 -14.33 -11.12
CA HIS A 269 -10.25 -14.66 -10.18
C HIS A 269 -11.65 -14.47 -10.80
N ASP A 270 -11.88 -13.37 -11.52
CA ASP A 270 -13.14 -13.11 -12.23
C ASP A 270 -13.43 -14.16 -13.31
N LEU A 271 -12.42 -14.60 -14.05
CA LEU A 271 -12.56 -15.67 -15.04
C LEU A 271 -12.82 -17.03 -14.38
N GLN A 272 -12.17 -17.31 -13.24
CA GLN A 272 -12.41 -18.51 -12.45
C GLN A 272 -13.83 -18.53 -11.85
N GLN A 273 -14.30 -17.40 -11.33
CA GLN A 273 -15.65 -17.22 -10.81
C GLN A 273 -16.69 -17.45 -11.91
N LYS A 274 -16.57 -16.75 -13.05
CA LYS A 274 -17.47 -16.93 -14.21
C LYS A 274 -17.50 -18.37 -14.72
N LEU A 275 -16.36 -19.06 -14.72
CA LEU A 275 -16.27 -20.48 -15.10
C LEU A 275 -16.94 -21.40 -14.07
N SER A 276 -16.87 -21.07 -12.78
CA SER A 276 -17.60 -21.78 -11.73
C SER A 276 -19.11 -21.58 -11.84
N ASP A 277 -19.55 -20.33 -12.04
CA ASP A 277 -20.95 -19.95 -12.18
C ASP A 277 -21.58 -20.60 -13.42
N THR A 278 -20.88 -20.57 -14.56
CA THR A 278 -21.32 -21.24 -15.81
C THR A 278 -21.48 -22.76 -15.62
N LYS A 279 -20.56 -23.41 -14.88
CA LYS A 279 -20.66 -24.84 -14.57
C LYS A 279 -21.83 -25.15 -13.64
N LEU A 280 -22.09 -24.30 -12.65
CA LEU A 280 -23.21 -24.43 -11.73
C LEU A 280 -24.55 -24.25 -12.46
N GLU A 281 -24.64 -23.25 -13.34
CA GLU A 281 -25.82 -23.00 -14.17
C GLU A 281 -26.07 -24.16 -15.16
N GLN A 282 -25.01 -24.69 -15.79
CA GLN A 282 -25.10 -25.89 -16.64
C GLN A 282 -25.59 -27.11 -15.85
N ALA A 283 -25.08 -27.35 -14.64
CA ALA A 283 -25.51 -28.47 -13.80
C ALA A 283 -26.97 -28.33 -13.35
N ASN A 284 -27.40 -27.12 -12.97
CA ASN A 284 -28.79 -26.82 -12.62
C ASN A 284 -29.73 -27.03 -13.81
N ALA A 285 -29.34 -26.60 -15.02
CA ALA A 285 -30.13 -26.82 -16.23
C ALA A 285 -30.28 -28.31 -16.57
N GLN A 286 -29.23 -29.11 -16.41
CA GLN A 286 -29.29 -30.57 -16.58
C GLN A 286 -30.17 -31.25 -15.53
N LEU A 287 -30.10 -30.80 -14.27
CA LEU A 287 -30.98 -31.28 -13.20
C LEU A 287 -32.45 -30.98 -13.51
N GLN A 288 -32.77 -29.74 -13.89
CA GLN A 288 -34.12 -29.34 -14.27
C GLN A 288 -34.63 -30.12 -15.48
N GLU A 289 -33.80 -30.33 -16.52
CA GLU A 289 -34.19 -31.14 -17.69
C GLU A 289 -34.51 -32.60 -17.28
N ALA A 290 -33.72 -33.18 -16.36
CA ALA A 290 -33.96 -34.52 -15.83
C ALA A 290 -35.23 -34.59 -14.97
N GLU A 291 -35.48 -33.61 -14.10
CA GLU A 291 -36.70 -33.49 -13.30
C GLU A 291 -37.94 -33.36 -14.18
N GLU A 292 -37.89 -32.53 -15.23
CA GLU A 292 -38.99 -32.39 -16.18
C GLU A 292 -39.21 -33.66 -17.01
N LYS A 293 -38.15 -34.36 -17.44
CA LYS A 293 -38.27 -35.67 -18.11
C LYS A 293 -38.95 -36.70 -17.21
N HIS A 294 -38.46 -36.85 -15.97
CA HIS A 294 -39.06 -37.74 -14.97
C HIS A 294 -40.52 -37.37 -14.66
N LYS A 295 -40.84 -36.07 -14.58
CA LYS A 295 -42.22 -35.59 -14.39
C LYS A 295 -43.11 -35.98 -15.57
N ARG A 296 -42.67 -35.77 -16.83
CA ARG A 296 -43.40 -36.18 -18.04
C ARG A 296 -43.63 -37.70 -18.09
N GLU A 297 -42.61 -38.49 -17.74
CA GLU A 297 -42.71 -39.96 -17.68
C GLU A 297 -43.69 -40.42 -16.59
N LYS A 298 -43.61 -39.85 -15.39
CA LYS A 298 -44.55 -40.11 -14.29
C LYS A 298 -45.99 -39.78 -14.67
N GLU A 299 -46.22 -38.63 -15.32
CA GLU A 299 -47.55 -38.24 -15.82
C GLU A 299 -48.05 -39.18 -16.93
N TYR A 300 -47.18 -39.63 -17.83
CA TYR A 300 -47.51 -40.59 -18.88
C TYR A 300 -47.92 -41.95 -18.28
N LEU A 301 -47.10 -42.53 -17.40
CA LEU A 301 -47.38 -43.81 -16.74
C LEU A 301 -48.67 -43.75 -15.90
N LEU A 302 -48.94 -42.62 -15.23
CA LEU A 302 -50.18 -42.41 -14.49
C LEU A 302 -51.41 -42.41 -15.41
N ARG A 303 -51.35 -41.73 -16.56
CA ARG A 303 -52.43 -41.75 -17.57
C ARG A 303 -52.63 -43.16 -18.12
N GLU A 304 -51.57 -43.86 -18.47
CA GLU A 304 -51.64 -45.23 -19.00
C GLU A 304 -52.26 -46.20 -17.98
N ALA A 305 -51.88 -46.08 -16.70
CA ALA A 305 -52.46 -46.87 -15.61
C ALA A 305 -53.96 -46.57 -15.41
N ILE A 306 -54.37 -45.30 -15.49
CA ILE A 306 -55.77 -44.88 -15.43
C ILE A 306 -56.56 -45.48 -16.60
N ASP A 307 -56.05 -45.43 -17.82
CA ASP A 307 -56.78 -45.92 -19.00
C ASP A 307 -56.83 -47.46 -19.07
N LYS A 308 -55.76 -48.16 -18.68
CA LYS A 308 -55.78 -49.62 -18.45
C LYS A 308 -56.82 -50.00 -17.39
N THR A 309 -56.90 -49.23 -16.29
CA THR A 309 -57.87 -49.44 -15.21
C THR A 309 -59.30 -49.24 -15.70
N LYS A 310 -59.61 -48.13 -16.40
CA LYS A 310 -60.92 -47.89 -17.04
C LYS A 310 -61.32 -49.04 -17.96
N LYS A 311 -60.41 -49.47 -18.85
CA LYS A 311 -60.66 -50.59 -19.77
C LYS A 311 -60.96 -51.90 -19.02
N CYS A 312 -60.27 -52.17 -17.91
CA CYS A 312 -60.58 -53.31 -17.05
C CYS A 312 -61.99 -53.22 -16.43
N TYR A 313 -62.40 -52.05 -15.93
CA TYR A 313 -63.76 -51.83 -15.42
C TYR A 313 -64.83 -52.03 -16.52
N THR A 314 -64.61 -51.49 -17.72
CA THR A 314 -65.54 -51.69 -18.85
C THR A 314 -65.67 -53.16 -19.23
N LEU A 315 -64.57 -53.91 -19.28
CA LEU A 315 -64.58 -55.34 -19.56
C LEU A 315 -65.27 -56.14 -18.44
N LYS A 316 -65.08 -55.77 -17.17
CA LYS A 316 -65.79 -56.39 -16.03
C LYS A 316 -67.29 -56.16 -16.08
N GLU A 317 -67.75 -54.96 -16.45
CA GLU A 317 -69.17 -54.68 -16.62
C GLU A 317 -69.77 -55.47 -17.80
N GLN A 318 -69.04 -55.57 -18.93
CA GLN A 318 -69.44 -56.43 -20.05
C GLN A 318 -69.51 -57.91 -19.65
N GLU A 319 -68.52 -58.41 -18.89
CA GLU A 319 -68.49 -59.78 -18.37
C GLU A 319 -69.67 -60.06 -17.42
N LEU A 320 -69.99 -59.11 -16.53
CA LEU A 320 -71.16 -59.17 -15.65
C LEU A 320 -72.48 -59.17 -16.44
N GLN A 321 -72.58 -58.37 -17.50
CA GLN A 321 -73.76 -58.35 -18.37
C GLN A 321 -73.92 -59.66 -19.16
N LEU A 322 -72.82 -60.24 -19.64
CA LEU A 322 -72.83 -61.56 -20.29
C LEU A 322 -73.21 -62.67 -19.30
N LYS A 323 -72.68 -62.65 -18.07
CA LYS A 323 -73.10 -63.56 -16.99
C LYS A 323 -74.59 -63.44 -16.67
N LYS A 324 -75.13 -62.22 -16.57
CA LYS A 324 -76.57 -61.98 -16.38
C LYS A 324 -77.41 -62.56 -17.52
N LYS A 325 -76.99 -62.38 -18.78
CA LYS A 325 -77.64 -62.99 -19.96
C LYS A 325 -77.58 -64.52 -19.91
N LEU A 326 -76.43 -65.09 -19.57
CA LEU A 326 -76.22 -66.54 -19.50
C LEU A 326 -77.04 -67.18 -18.38
N ALA A 327 -77.14 -66.55 -17.21
CA ALA A 327 -78.02 -66.98 -16.13
C ALA A 327 -79.50 -66.94 -16.54
N LEU A 328 -79.94 -65.86 -17.23
CA LEU A 328 -81.30 -65.76 -17.77
C LEU A 328 -81.59 -66.85 -18.80
N TYR A 329 -80.64 -67.17 -19.69
CA TYR A 329 -80.78 -68.27 -20.64
C TYR A 329 -80.77 -69.65 -19.96
N SER A 330 -79.99 -69.85 -18.89
CA SER A 330 -80.04 -71.08 -18.07
C SER A 330 -81.42 -71.25 -17.45
N GLN A 331 -81.95 -70.20 -16.80
CA GLN A 331 -83.30 -70.22 -16.23
C GLN A 331 -84.36 -70.51 -17.32
N LYS A 332 -84.25 -69.88 -18.50
CA LYS A 332 -85.16 -70.16 -19.63
C LYS A 332 -85.04 -71.62 -20.10
N PHE A 333 -83.84 -72.19 -20.11
CA PHE A 333 -83.64 -73.58 -20.47
C PHE A 333 -84.22 -74.54 -19.43
N GLU A 334 -84.06 -74.24 -18.13
CA GLU A 334 -84.70 -74.98 -17.03
C GLU A 334 -86.23 -74.88 -17.08
N GLU A 335 -86.79 -73.71 -17.40
CA GLU A 335 -88.23 -73.51 -17.65
C GLU A 335 -88.71 -74.35 -18.85
N PHE A 336 -87.95 -74.36 -19.96
CA PHE A 336 -88.23 -75.21 -21.12
C PHE A 336 -88.15 -76.70 -20.78
N GLN A 337 -87.11 -77.14 -20.06
CA GLN A 337 -86.93 -78.53 -19.64
C GLN A 337 -88.04 -78.98 -18.68
N THR A 338 -88.44 -78.12 -17.74
CA THR A 338 -89.58 -78.34 -16.83
C THR A 338 -90.89 -78.45 -17.62
N THR A 339 -91.10 -77.57 -18.60
CA THR A 339 -92.29 -77.58 -19.46
C THR A 339 -92.30 -78.81 -20.37
N LEU A 340 -91.15 -79.22 -20.90
CA LEU A 340 -90.99 -80.42 -21.71
C LEU A 340 -91.25 -81.69 -20.89
N SER A 341 -90.76 -81.76 -19.64
CA SER A 341 -91.07 -82.86 -18.72
C SER A 341 -92.56 -82.95 -18.46
N LYS A 342 -93.20 -81.84 -18.06
CA LYS A 342 -94.67 -81.77 -17.85
C LYS A 342 -95.45 -82.17 -19.11
N SER A 343 -95.01 -81.74 -20.28
CA SER A 343 -95.61 -82.13 -21.57
C SER A 343 -95.47 -83.63 -21.82
N ASN A 344 -94.31 -84.21 -21.53
CA ASN A 344 -94.05 -85.64 -21.66
C ASN A 344 -94.88 -86.46 -20.67
N ASP A 345 -95.07 -85.99 -19.44
CA ASP A 345 -95.95 -86.58 -18.43
C ASP A 345 -97.42 -86.55 -18.88
N VAL A 346 -97.88 -85.43 -19.45
CA VAL A 346 -99.23 -85.29 -20.05
C VAL A 346 -99.40 -86.19 -21.28
N TYR A 347 -98.38 -86.34 -22.12
CA TYR A 347 -98.38 -87.30 -23.22
C TYR A 347 -98.47 -88.75 -22.72
N ALA A 348 -97.77 -89.08 -21.63
CA ALA A 348 -97.83 -90.39 -21.00
C ALA A 348 -99.22 -90.67 -20.37
N SER A 349 -99.84 -89.67 -19.73
CA SER A 349 -101.21 -89.81 -19.20
C SER A 349 -102.23 -89.96 -20.33
N PHE A 350 -102.17 -89.13 -21.38
CA PHE A 350 -103.03 -89.26 -22.55
C PHE A 350 -102.87 -90.61 -23.26
N LYS A 351 -101.64 -91.11 -23.41
CA LYS A 351 -101.39 -92.46 -23.97
C LYS A 351 -102.04 -93.55 -23.11
N ASN A 352 -101.89 -93.47 -21.78
CA ASN A 352 -102.52 -94.40 -20.85
C ASN A 352 -104.06 -94.32 -20.88
N GLU A 353 -104.64 -93.14 -21.01
CA GLU A 353 -106.09 -92.96 -21.17
C GLU A 353 -106.59 -93.45 -22.52
N MET A 354 -105.86 -93.19 -23.60
CA MET A 354 -106.18 -93.72 -24.93
C MET A 354 -106.12 -95.25 -24.92
N GLU A 355 -105.11 -95.87 -24.30
CA GLU A 355 -105.07 -97.33 -24.12
C GLU A 355 -106.24 -97.86 -23.30
N LYS A 356 -106.62 -97.20 -22.20
CA LYS A 356 -107.82 -97.55 -21.41
C LYS A 356 -109.09 -97.44 -22.25
N MET A 357 -109.19 -96.41 -23.09
CA MET A 357 -110.31 -96.16 -23.99
C MET A 357 -110.37 -97.20 -25.11
N THR A 358 -109.25 -97.56 -25.74
CA THR A 358 -109.16 -98.69 -26.69
C THR A 358 -109.53 -100.02 -26.03
N LYS A 359 -109.11 -100.26 -24.78
CA LYS A 359 -109.50 -101.46 -24.01
C LYS A 359 -111.01 -101.49 -23.72
N LYS A 360 -111.62 -100.35 -23.35
CA LYS A 360 -113.09 -100.21 -23.20
C LYS A 360 -113.83 -100.42 -24.52
N MET A 361 -113.37 -99.82 -25.61
CA MET A 361 -113.95 -99.95 -26.95
C MET A 361 -113.94 -101.41 -27.42
N LYS A 362 -112.81 -102.11 -27.29
CA LYS A 362 -112.71 -103.56 -27.56
C LYS A 362 -113.62 -104.42 -26.66
N LYS A 363 -113.99 -103.96 -25.46
CA LYS A 363 -114.96 -104.65 -24.60
C LYS A 363 -116.39 -104.44 -25.10
N LEU A 364 -116.75 -103.19 -25.44
CA LEU A 364 -118.05 -102.85 -26.02
C LEU A 364 -118.27 -103.52 -27.38
N ASP A 365 -117.26 -103.63 -28.25
CA ASP A 365 -117.36 -104.37 -29.52
C ASP A 365 -117.66 -105.86 -29.29
N LYS A 366 -117.03 -106.49 -28.28
CA LYS A 366 -117.30 -107.89 -27.90
C LYS A 366 -118.72 -108.05 -27.36
N GLU A 367 -119.16 -107.15 -26.48
CA GLU A 367 -120.51 -107.15 -25.92
C GLU A 367 -121.56 -106.94 -27.02
N SER A 368 -121.31 -106.01 -27.95
CA SER A 368 -122.15 -105.75 -29.13
C SER A 368 -122.27 -106.98 -30.04
N ASN A 369 -121.15 -107.65 -30.37
CA ASN A 369 -121.19 -108.89 -31.14
C ASN A 369 -121.95 -110.01 -30.40
N VAL A 370 -121.80 -110.16 -29.08
CA VAL A 370 -122.58 -111.15 -28.30
C VAL A 370 -124.07 -110.86 -28.36
N TRP A 371 -124.48 -109.59 -28.25
CA TRP A 371 -125.89 -109.20 -28.41
C TRP A 371 -126.40 -109.46 -29.84
N LYS A 372 -125.59 -109.19 -30.86
CA LYS A 372 -125.91 -109.48 -32.26
C LYS A 372 -126.13 -110.98 -32.48
N THR A 373 -125.20 -111.84 -32.04
CA THR A 373 -125.33 -113.30 -32.19
C THR A 373 -126.52 -113.86 -31.41
N ARG A 374 -126.83 -113.32 -30.21
CA ARG A 374 -128.06 -113.68 -29.48
C ARG A 374 -129.31 -113.33 -30.27
N PHE A 375 -129.39 -112.11 -30.81
CA PHE A 375 -130.52 -111.65 -31.61
C PHE A 375 -130.73 -112.52 -32.86
N GLU A 376 -129.66 -112.82 -33.60
CA GLU A 376 -129.68 -113.72 -34.76
C GLU A 376 -130.17 -115.13 -34.37
N SER A 377 -129.71 -115.67 -33.24
CA SER A 377 -130.17 -116.98 -32.73
C SER A 377 -131.65 -117.01 -32.38
N THR A 378 -132.18 -115.96 -31.71
CA THR A 378 -133.62 -115.89 -31.39
C THR A 378 -134.49 -115.71 -32.63
N ASN A 379 -134.03 -114.95 -33.63
CA ASN A 379 -134.74 -114.82 -34.89
C ASN A 379 -134.79 -116.15 -35.66
N LYS A 380 -133.69 -116.93 -35.65
CA LYS A 380 -133.66 -118.26 -36.28
C LYS A 380 -134.66 -119.23 -35.64
N ALA A 381 -134.67 -119.31 -34.31
CA ALA A 381 -135.64 -120.14 -33.58
C ALA A 381 -137.09 -119.71 -33.83
N LEU A 382 -137.34 -118.40 -33.95
CA LEU A 382 -138.66 -117.86 -34.31
C LEU A 382 -139.09 -118.26 -35.73
N SER A 383 -138.15 -118.27 -36.70
CA SER A 383 -138.43 -118.75 -38.05
C SER A 383 -138.75 -120.26 -38.08
N GLU A 384 -137.98 -121.07 -37.36
CA GLU A 384 -138.21 -122.53 -37.25
C GLU A 384 -139.60 -122.83 -36.64
N MET A 385 -140.02 -122.10 -35.60
CA MET A 385 -141.39 -122.21 -35.04
C MET A 385 -142.50 -121.82 -36.03
N ILE A 386 -142.25 -120.86 -36.93
CA ILE A 386 -143.22 -120.46 -37.96
C ILE A 386 -143.35 -121.58 -39.01
N GLU A 387 -142.24 -122.21 -39.41
CA GLU A 387 -142.26 -123.34 -40.34
C GLU A 387 -142.99 -124.55 -39.73
N GLU A 388 -142.70 -124.94 -38.48
CA GLU A 388 -143.42 -126.03 -37.80
C GLU A 388 -144.94 -125.80 -37.72
N ARG A 389 -145.37 -124.55 -37.46
CA ARG A 389 -146.79 -124.19 -37.48
C ARG A 389 -147.42 -124.47 -38.84
N THR A 390 -146.79 -124.05 -39.94
CA THR A 390 -147.36 -124.25 -41.29
C THR A 390 -147.46 -125.73 -41.67
N VAL A 391 -146.54 -126.57 -41.21
CA VAL A 391 -146.63 -128.04 -41.41
C VAL A 391 -147.85 -128.62 -40.68
N LYS A 392 -148.10 -128.20 -39.43
CA LYS A 392 -149.27 -128.66 -38.65
C LYS A 392 -150.60 -128.21 -39.22
N GLU A 393 -150.65 -127.00 -39.80
CA GLU A 393 -151.85 -126.46 -40.46
C GLU A 393 -152.24 -127.32 -41.68
N ASN A 394 -151.26 -127.71 -42.50
CA ASN A 394 -151.45 -128.62 -43.65
C ASN A 394 -151.89 -130.05 -43.24
N GLU A 395 -151.33 -130.60 -42.14
CA GLU A 395 -151.76 -131.90 -41.61
C GLU A 395 -153.24 -131.87 -41.17
N TYR A 396 -153.67 -130.77 -40.54
CA TYR A 396 -155.03 -130.61 -40.04
C TYR A 396 -156.06 -130.57 -41.19
N GLU A 397 -155.74 -129.85 -42.27
CA GLU A 397 -156.58 -129.75 -43.46
C GLU A 397 -156.77 -131.13 -44.14
N MET A 398 -155.72 -131.97 -44.14
CA MET A 398 -155.76 -133.36 -44.61
C MET A 398 -156.74 -134.24 -43.79
N PHE A 399 -156.86 -134.02 -42.49
CA PHE A 399 -157.82 -134.74 -41.64
C PHE A 399 -159.27 -134.30 -41.89
N VAL A 400 -159.51 -133.00 -42.10
CA VAL A 400 -160.84 -132.47 -42.44
C VAL A 400 -161.39 -133.13 -43.72
N VAL A 401 -160.57 -133.24 -44.77
CA VAL A 401 -160.96 -133.91 -46.03
C VAL A 401 -161.26 -135.40 -45.85
N LYS A 402 -160.57 -136.09 -44.94
CA LYS A 402 -160.85 -137.50 -44.61
C LYS A 402 -162.19 -137.67 -43.87
N ILE A 403 -162.49 -136.79 -42.93
CA ILE A 403 -163.73 -136.83 -42.14
C ILE A 403 -164.95 -136.61 -43.05
N ASP A 404 -164.95 -135.58 -43.89
CA ASP A 404 -166.06 -135.30 -44.81
C ASP A 404 -166.35 -136.46 -45.79
N LYS A 405 -165.29 -137.20 -46.18
CA LYS A 405 -165.43 -138.38 -47.06
C LYS A 405 -166.01 -139.60 -46.32
N LEU A 406 -165.74 -139.76 -45.02
CA LEU A 406 -166.33 -140.79 -44.17
C LEU A 406 -167.80 -140.48 -43.83
N GLU A 407 -168.14 -139.21 -43.58
CA GLU A 407 -169.52 -138.80 -43.34
C GLU A 407 -170.43 -139.09 -44.54
N ARG A 408 -169.97 -138.81 -45.76
CA ARG A 408 -170.73 -139.10 -46.99
C ARG A 408 -171.01 -140.60 -47.16
N LEU A 409 -170.09 -141.47 -46.73
CA LEU A 409 -170.30 -142.92 -46.74
C LEU A 409 -171.35 -143.37 -45.71
N CYS A 410 -171.33 -142.79 -44.51
CA CYS A 410 -172.28 -143.11 -43.45
C CYS A 410 -173.72 -142.71 -43.79
N ARG A 411 -173.93 -141.58 -44.49
CA ARG A 411 -175.27 -141.15 -44.93
C ARG A 411 -175.87 -142.13 -45.95
N ALA A 412 -175.08 -142.56 -46.94
CA ALA A 412 -175.54 -143.53 -47.95
C ALA A 412 -175.98 -144.88 -47.33
N LEU A 413 -175.21 -145.41 -46.37
CA LEU A 413 -175.53 -146.67 -45.68
C LEU A 413 -176.76 -146.58 -44.77
N GLN A 414 -177.11 -145.39 -44.27
CA GLN A 414 -178.31 -145.18 -43.45
C GLN A 414 -179.59 -145.16 -44.29
N ASP A 415 -179.57 -144.63 -45.51
CA ASP A 415 -180.75 -144.56 -46.37
C ASP A 415 -181.16 -145.95 -46.91
N GLU A 416 -180.21 -146.81 -47.28
CA GLU A 416 -180.52 -148.21 -47.65
C GLU A 416 -181.18 -148.98 -46.49
N ARG A 417 -180.69 -148.79 -45.27
CA ARG A 417 -181.27 -149.40 -44.05
C ARG A 417 -182.71 -148.95 -43.81
N LYS A 418 -183.03 -147.68 -44.13
CA LYS A 418 -184.36 -147.10 -43.95
C LYS A 418 -185.41 -147.72 -44.87
N ILE A 419 -185.03 -147.99 -46.13
CA ILE A 419 -185.93 -148.56 -47.14
C ILE A 419 -186.24 -150.04 -46.84
N LEU A 420 -185.26 -150.80 -46.35
CA LEU A 420 -185.43 -152.21 -45.99
C LEU A 420 -186.39 -152.41 -44.80
N TYR A 421 -186.33 -151.56 -43.78
CA TYR A 421 -187.22 -151.64 -42.61
C TYR A 421 -188.71 -151.46 -42.95
N SER A 422 -189.03 -150.62 -43.93
CA SER A 422 -190.42 -150.38 -44.35
C SER A 422 -191.09 -151.58 -45.04
N LYS A 423 -190.32 -152.54 -45.57
CA LYS A 423 -190.88 -153.76 -46.19
C LYS A 423 -191.22 -154.88 -45.20
N ILE A 424 -190.77 -154.80 -43.94
CA ILE A 424 -190.88 -155.92 -42.98
C ILE A 424 -192.02 -155.73 -41.97
N LYS A 425 -192.43 -154.49 -41.67
CA LYS A 425 -193.39 -154.21 -40.58
C LYS A 425 -194.88 -154.31 -40.99
N GLY A 426 -195.25 -155.41 -41.66
CA GLY A 426 -196.60 -155.65 -42.18
C GLY A 426 -197.37 -156.83 -41.55
N ILE A 427 -196.77 -157.63 -40.66
CA ILE A 427 -197.38 -158.87 -40.13
C ILE A 427 -197.10 -159.04 -38.62
N ARG A 428 -198.17 -159.35 -37.84
CA ARG A 428 -198.27 -159.63 -36.38
C ARG A 428 -198.33 -158.45 -35.38
N GLN A 429 -199.01 -158.69 -34.25
CA GLN A 429 -199.52 -157.74 -33.26
C GLN A 429 -199.06 -158.07 -31.81
N THR A 430 -199.33 -157.15 -30.85
CA THR A 430 -199.36 -157.32 -29.36
C THR A 430 -197.98 -157.33 -28.61
N PRO A 431 -197.90 -157.15 -27.26
CA PRO A 431 -197.77 -155.80 -26.66
C PRO A 431 -196.76 -155.61 -25.47
N ASP A 432 -196.58 -154.34 -25.06
CA ASP A 432 -196.34 -153.80 -23.68
C ASP A 432 -194.95 -153.78 -22.95
N ALA A 433 -194.84 -152.86 -21.95
CA ALA A 433 -193.89 -152.69 -20.80
C ALA A 433 -192.40 -152.25 -21.06
N THR A 434 -191.84 -151.09 -20.63
CA THR A 434 -191.41 -150.53 -19.28
C THR A 434 -190.04 -151.07 -18.71
N GLU A 435 -189.14 -150.39 -17.96
CA GLU A 435 -188.95 -148.97 -17.50
C GLU A 435 -187.51 -148.68 -16.91
N GLY A 436 -187.17 -147.40 -16.59
CA GLY A 436 -186.07 -146.95 -15.65
C GLY A 436 -184.64 -146.71 -16.23
N THR A 437 -183.73 -145.86 -15.70
CA THR A 437 -183.72 -144.87 -14.56
C THR A 437 -182.47 -143.92 -14.63
N PRO A 438 -182.36 -142.79 -13.87
CA PRO A 438 -181.29 -141.74 -13.95
C PRO A 438 -180.45 -141.50 -12.64
N LYS A 439 -179.66 -140.39 -12.56
CA LYS A 439 -178.79 -139.80 -11.46
C LYS A 439 -177.25 -139.98 -11.65
N ASP A 440 -176.25 -139.21 -11.15
CA ASP A 440 -175.99 -137.93 -10.39
C ASP A 440 -174.47 -137.53 -10.62
N GLU A 441 -173.72 -136.67 -9.88
CA GLU A 441 -173.67 -135.21 -9.58
C GLU A 441 -172.29 -134.88 -8.88
N THR A 442 -171.73 -133.64 -9.00
CA THR A 442 -170.67 -132.94 -8.14
C THR A 442 -169.28 -133.61 -7.81
N GLN A 443 -168.17 -132.99 -7.32
CA GLN A 443 -167.82 -131.61 -6.85
C GLN A 443 -166.37 -131.08 -7.21
N GLU A 444 -165.52 -130.57 -6.27
CA GLU A 444 -164.72 -129.31 -6.48
C GLU A 444 -163.45 -129.09 -5.54
N VAL A 445 -162.67 -127.97 -5.74
CA VAL A 445 -161.77 -127.20 -4.78
C VAL A 445 -160.19 -127.34 -4.76
N ALA A 446 -159.50 -126.27 -5.22
CA ALA A 446 -158.35 -125.42 -4.72
C ALA A 446 -156.87 -125.83 -4.27
N THR A 447 -155.92 -124.94 -4.66
CA THR A 447 -154.74 -124.29 -3.95
C THR A 447 -153.33 -124.92 -3.67
N GLU A 448 -152.27 -124.24 -4.21
CA GLU A 448 -150.93 -123.84 -3.62
C GLU A 448 -149.83 -124.91 -3.21
N PRO A 449 -148.59 -124.55 -2.73
CA PRO A 449 -147.44 -124.09 -3.54
C PRO A 449 -146.03 -124.67 -3.16
N ASN A 450 -144.94 -124.12 -3.77
CA ASN A 450 -143.59 -123.81 -3.18
C ASN A 450 -142.28 -124.56 -3.61
N SER A 451 -141.23 -123.73 -3.82
CA SER A 451 -139.74 -123.86 -3.85
C SER A 451 -139.01 -125.21 -3.64
N HIS A 452 -137.81 -125.47 -4.23
CA HIS A 452 -136.53 -124.81 -3.90
C HIS A 452 -135.33 -125.24 -4.80
N CYS A 453 -134.31 -124.37 -4.94
CA CYS A 453 -132.82 -124.64 -4.93
C CYS A 453 -132.19 -125.76 -5.84
N LEU A 454 -130.94 -125.69 -6.32
CA LEU A 454 -129.68 -124.98 -5.98
C LEU A 454 -128.84 -124.77 -7.28
N PHE A 455 -127.75 -123.97 -7.17
CA PHE A 455 -126.54 -123.93 -8.02
C PHE A 455 -126.68 -124.00 -9.56
#